data_AF-A0A6J3C8F5-F1
#
_entry.id   AF-A0A6J3C8F5-F1
#
_cell.length_a   1.000
_cell.length_b   1.000
_cell.length_c   1.000
_cell.angle_alpha   90.00
_cell.angle_beta   90.00
_cell.angle_gamma   90.00
#
_symmetry.space_group_name_H-M   'P 1'
#
loop_
_entity.id
_entity.type
_entity.pdbx_description
1 polymer ?
#
loop_
_entity_poly.entity_id
_entity_poly.type
_entity_poly.pdbx_seq_one_letter_code
_entity_poly.pdbx_strand_id
1 'polypeptide(L)'
;MSHFSLKDTEEYYLALSDQPKKFDADSPVTNVFFDDTNGEVFTVRSGGVTGVTVNGMDESKCTSFRMEDRGPIISIKFSPDHKILAIQRNHDNQNAIVEFVNFQDLAPTNIEYCHTCKWKNAKILGFVWPKVNEIAFITDHGIELLQVLPEKKQLKNLKSTSFSGAWFSWCSQSNTVLLAGNNGVLLQPFSLNNSTITKLQKLELEASKPVMERDVCVIRLCDATWCAIFRHSVSTASSPGPTEVWLMPLNSPNGYHHTHVLKTGLVGRFAVHVVDELIVVHHQSSKTSQLFDIMEESKVENNTAIHIPIVAGNSMKPAKDGDQLCPMYSGNWVVFQPDYIIDARLGCLWRIRLIPSGLAHSVSRNSALKSQSVKNSTLLQRPATEALMDERANVGRNVAETHIHQAQTSLNLKCYNRCLIYFVQNTVCIYMFISGLSVICQQEIGEQCDSYVEYYKRLMSEQ
;
A
#
# COMPACT_ATOMS: atom_id res chain seq x y z
N MET A 1 21.99 -33.76 -11.65
CA MET A 1 21.02 -32.75 -11.16
C MET A 1 21.82 -31.58 -10.61
N SER A 2 21.99 -30.50 -11.37
CA SER A 2 22.65 -29.28 -10.92
C SER A 2 21.67 -28.46 -10.08
N HIS A 3 21.97 -28.28 -8.80
CA HIS A 3 21.25 -27.35 -7.94
C HIS A 3 21.44 -25.94 -8.49
N PHE A 4 20.35 -25.32 -8.93
CA PHE A 4 20.33 -23.88 -9.18
C PHE A 4 20.50 -23.19 -7.82
N SER A 5 21.68 -22.62 -7.59
CA SER A 5 21.94 -21.71 -6.48
C SER A 5 22.57 -20.48 -7.10
N LEU A 6 21.76 -19.44 -7.32
CA LEU A 6 22.28 -18.08 -7.46
C LEU A 6 23.20 -17.84 -6.25
N LYS A 7 24.50 -17.68 -6.51
CA LYS A 7 25.56 -17.71 -5.48
C LYS A 7 25.49 -16.53 -4.49
N ASP A 8 24.62 -15.56 -4.75
CA ASP A 8 24.40 -14.35 -3.93
C ASP A 8 22.89 -14.07 -3.74
N THR A 9 22.08 -15.07 -3.40
CA THR A 9 20.64 -14.83 -3.19
C THR A 9 20.38 -14.14 -1.88
N GLU A 10 19.88 -12.90 -1.96
CA GLU A 10 19.24 -12.21 -0.84
C GLU A 10 18.18 -13.14 -0.24
N GLU A 11 18.35 -13.51 1.02
CA GLU A 11 17.43 -14.38 1.77
C GLU A 11 16.03 -13.75 1.91
N TYR A 12 15.97 -12.42 1.83
CA TYR A 12 14.80 -11.61 2.06
C TYR A 12 14.24 -11.07 0.75
N TYR A 13 12.91 -11.05 0.62
CA TYR A 13 12.21 -10.47 -0.53
C TYR A 13 11.60 -9.09 -0.25
N LEU A 14 11.74 -8.59 0.98
CA LEU A 14 11.29 -7.27 1.42
C LEU A 14 12.37 -6.61 2.28
N ALA A 15 12.48 -5.29 2.19
CA ALA A 15 13.30 -4.48 3.07
C ALA A 15 12.60 -3.15 3.40
N LEU A 16 13.05 -2.51 4.48
CA LEU A 16 12.82 -1.08 4.66
C LEU A 16 13.85 -0.29 3.85
N SER A 17 13.57 0.99 3.63
CA SER A 17 14.53 1.89 3.01
C SER A 17 15.84 1.92 3.81
N ASP A 18 16.98 1.83 3.11
CA ASP A 18 18.30 1.62 3.72
C ASP A 18 18.68 2.70 4.72
N GLN A 19 18.25 3.94 4.46
CA GLN A 19 18.34 5.04 5.43
C GLN A 19 16.94 5.47 5.83
N PRO A 20 16.55 5.35 7.11
CA PRO A 20 15.35 6.01 7.61
C PRO A 20 15.48 7.51 7.47
N LYS A 21 14.35 8.19 7.21
CA LYS A 21 14.26 9.61 7.50
C LYS A 21 14.11 9.79 9.01
N LYS A 22 15.05 10.51 9.62
CA LYS A 22 15.05 10.81 11.06
C LYS A 22 14.20 12.05 11.37
N PHE A 23 13.53 12.02 12.53
CA PHE A 23 12.79 13.14 13.10
C PHE A 23 12.82 13.09 14.63
N ASP A 24 12.39 14.17 15.29
CA ASP A 24 12.34 14.22 16.75
C ASP A 24 11.35 13.20 17.31
N ALA A 25 11.85 12.29 18.16
CA ALA A 25 11.03 11.22 18.70
C ALA A 25 9.86 11.75 19.56
N ASP A 26 8.75 11.01 19.52
CA ASP A 26 7.57 11.22 20.36
C ASP A 26 7.96 11.17 21.84
N SER A 27 7.54 12.19 22.58
CA SER A 27 7.88 12.38 23.98
C SER A 27 6.78 13.18 24.68
N PRO A 28 6.79 13.30 26.02
CA PRO A 28 5.80 14.10 26.74
C PRO A 28 5.69 15.58 26.29
N VAL A 29 6.71 16.09 25.58
CA VAL A 29 6.77 17.45 25.05
C VAL A 29 6.82 17.52 23.51
N THR A 30 6.85 16.38 22.82
CA THR A 30 6.93 16.30 21.35
C THR A 30 5.85 15.37 20.84
N ASN A 31 4.91 15.90 20.03
CA ASN A 31 3.89 15.09 19.38
C ASN A 31 4.26 14.86 17.91
N VAL A 32 3.92 13.68 17.39
CA VAL A 32 4.20 13.28 16.00
C VAL A 32 2.91 13.13 15.20
N PHE A 33 2.84 13.75 14.03
CA PHE A 33 1.71 13.65 13.09
C PHE A 33 2.21 13.23 11.71
N PHE A 34 1.31 12.67 10.89
CA PHE A 34 1.63 12.25 9.52
C PHE A 34 0.69 12.90 8.50
N ASP A 35 1.30 13.49 7.47
CA ASP A 35 0.63 13.97 6.28
C ASP A 35 0.69 12.89 5.20
N ASP A 36 -0.38 12.10 5.12
CA ASP A 36 -0.60 11.04 4.14
C ASP A 36 -0.68 11.51 2.67
N THR A 37 -0.88 12.80 2.44
CA THR A 37 -0.97 13.36 1.09
C THR A 37 0.41 13.68 0.56
N ASN A 38 1.29 14.20 1.42
CA ASN A 38 2.67 14.54 1.06
C ASN A 38 3.70 13.46 1.44
N GLY A 39 3.34 12.50 2.31
CA GLY A 39 4.25 11.48 2.82
C GLY A 39 5.25 12.03 3.84
N GLU A 40 4.81 12.96 4.70
CA GLU A 40 5.68 13.75 5.57
C GLU A 40 5.29 13.62 7.05
N VAL A 41 6.30 13.63 7.91
CA VAL A 41 6.14 13.58 9.37
C VAL A 41 6.32 14.98 9.95
N PHE A 42 5.33 15.41 10.72
CA PHE A 42 5.39 16.61 11.53
C PHE A 42 5.78 16.23 12.96
N THR A 43 6.74 16.94 13.53
CA THR A 43 7.00 16.90 14.97
C THR A 43 6.71 18.27 15.55
N VAL A 44 5.94 18.30 16.63
CA VAL A 44 5.46 19.53 17.27
C VAL A 44 5.90 19.51 18.73
N ARG A 45 6.83 20.40 19.08
CA ARG A 45 7.38 20.53 20.42
C ARG A 45 6.70 21.65 21.19
N SER A 46 6.10 21.33 22.35
CA SER A 46 5.52 22.28 23.29
C SER A 46 6.56 22.77 24.32
N GLY A 47 6.42 24.01 24.80
CA GLY A 47 7.38 24.60 25.76
C GLY A 47 7.53 26.13 25.73
N GLY A 48 6.49 26.87 25.34
CA GLY A 48 6.47 28.35 25.28
C GLY A 48 6.32 28.89 23.87
N VAL A 49 7.23 28.55 22.96
CA VAL A 49 7.07 28.75 21.52
C VAL A 49 7.04 27.39 20.85
N THR A 50 5.97 27.11 20.10
CA THR A 50 5.78 25.80 19.49
C THR A 50 6.70 25.67 18.28
N GLY A 51 7.72 24.82 18.40
CA GLY A 51 8.60 24.46 17.30
C GLY A 51 7.98 23.34 16.48
N VAL A 52 7.96 23.50 15.16
CA VAL A 52 7.47 22.48 14.23
C VAL A 52 8.59 22.11 13.28
N THR A 53 8.85 20.81 13.12
CA THR A 53 9.69 20.29 12.03
C THR A 53 8.89 19.38 11.14
N VAL A 54 9.15 19.44 9.84
CA VAL A 54 8.48 18.65 8.80
C VAL A 54 9.55 17.90 8.04
N ASN A 55 9.46 16.58 8.08
CA ASN A 55 10.46 15.68 7.53
C ASN A 55 9.79 14.68 6.58
N GLY A 56 10.19 14.70 5.32
CA GLY A 56 9.80 13.72 4.31
C GLY A 56 11.02 13.00 3.74
N MET A 57 10.75 12.03 2.86
CA MET A 57 11.80 11.39 2.06
C MET A 57 12.41 12.35 1.04
N ASP A 58 11.68 13.39 0.64
CA ASP A 58 12.18 14.49 -0.19
C ASP A 58 12.75 15.61 0.70
N GLU A 59 14.07 15.72 0.72
CA GLU A 59 14.76 16.73 1.54
C GLU A 59 14.45 18.16 1.11
N SER A 60 14.11 18.38 -0.17
CA SER A 60 13.82 19.71 -0.70
C SER A 60 12.53 20.33 -0.13
N LYS A 61 11.68 19.51 0.49
CA LYS A 61 10.41 19.89 1.12
C LYS A 61 10.47 19.91 2.64
N CYS A 62 11.58 19.46 3.23
CA CYS A 62 11.75 19.46 4.67
C CYS A 62 11.90 20.91 5.18
N THR A 63 11.25 21.23 6.29
CA THR A 63 11.30 22.58 6.86
C THR A 63 11.16 22.57 8.37
N SER A 64 11.56 23.67 8.99
CA SER A 64 11.33 23.93 10.42
C SER A 64 10.88 25.36 10.62
N PHE A 65 9.85 25.56 11.44
CA PHE A 65 9.31 26.87 11.73
C PHE A 65 8.78 26.92 13.16
N ARG A 66 8.37 28.11 13.58
CA ARG A 66 7.75 28.35 14.88
C ARG A 66 6.33 28.85 14.66
N MET A 67 5.45 28.49 15.58
CA MET A 67 4.09 29.01 15.63
C MET A 67 3.67 29.28 17.07
N GLU A 68 2.62 30.08 17.23
CA GLU A 68 2.03 30.31 18.54
C GLU A 68 1.41 29.04 19.12
N ASP A 69 1.53 28.88 20.43
CA ASP A 69 0.84 27.83 21.15
C ASP A 69 -0.62 28.23 21.40
N ARG A 70 -1.52 27.70 20.57
CA ARG A 70 -2.98 27.88 20.69
C ARG A 70 -3.68 26.62 21.20
N GLY A 71 -2.95 25.76 21.91
CA GLY A 71 -3.49 24.54 22.53
C GLY A 71 -3.30 23.26 21.69
N PRO A 72 -3.88 22.13 22.13
CA PRO A 72 -3.59 20.82 21.55
C PRO A 72 -3.97 20.69 20.07
N ILE A 73 -3.03 20.15 19.28
CA ILE A 73 -3.23 19.85 17.86
C ILE A 73 -3.77 18.43 17.71
N ILE A 74 -4.78 18.28 16.86
CA ILE A 74 -5.36 16.99 16.46
C ILE A 74 -4.75 16.53 15.13
N SER A 75 -4.63 17.44 14.18
CA SER A 75 -4.10 17.16 12.83
C SER A 75 -3.41 18.40 12.29
N ILE A 76 -2.30 18.21 11.58
CA ILE A 76 -1.52 19.26 10.93
C ILE A 76 -0.97 18.69 9.61
N LYS A 77 -1.24 19.36 8.48
CA LYS A 77 -0.85 18.90 7.14
C LYS A 77 -0.64 20.08 6.20
N PHE A 78 0.27 19.94 5.23
CA PHE A 78 0.46 20.92 4.17
C PHE A 78 -0.49 20.68 3.00
N SER A 79 -0.83 21.73 2.26
CA SER A 79 -1.33 21.60 0.90
C SER A 79 -0.29 20.88 0.02
N PRO A 80 -0.68 20.23 -1.10
CA PRO A 80 0.26 19.45 -1.91
C PRO A 80 1.44 20.24 -2.52
N ASP A 81 1.33 21.56 -2.54
CA ASP A 81 2.36 22.50 -3.02
C ASP A 81 3.11 23.23 -1.88
N HIS A 82 2.88 22.83 -0.62
CA HIS A 82 3.52 23.36 0.59
C HIS A 82 3.30 24.85 0.84
N LYS A 83 2.30 25.46 0.20
CA LYS A 83 1.99 26.90 0.35
C LYS A 83 0.99 27.21 1.45
N ILE A 84 0.27 26.21 1.94
CA ILE A 84 -0.78 26.41 2.95
C ILE A 84 -0.65 25.30 3.99
N LEU A 85 -0.39 25.68 5.23
CA LEU A 85 -0.47 24.77 6.36
C LEU A 85 -1.89 24.80 6.93
N ALA A 86 -2.51 23.64 7.11
CA ALA A 86 -3.79 23.51 7.82
C ALA A 86 -3.57 22.84 9.18
N ILE A 87 -4.22 23.37 10.22
CA ILE A 87 -4.08 22.92 11.61
C ILE A 87 -5.47 22.76 12.22
N GLN A 88 -5.77 21.56 12.70
CA GLN A 88 -6.96 21.26 13.48
C GLN A 88 -6.59 21.16 14.95
N ARG A 89 -7.34 21.87 15.83
CA ARG A 89 -7.14 21.85 17.28
C ARG A 89 -8.38 21.38 18.03
N ASN A 90 -8.18 20.99 19.28
CA ASN A 90 -9.27 20.76 20.22
C ASN A 90 -9.75 22.10 20.79
N HIS A 91 -11.03 22.42 20.59
CA HIS A 91 -11.70 23.49 21.32
C HIS A 91 -12.95 22.95 22.00
N ASP A 92 -12.95 22.97 23.32
CA ASP A 92 -14.12 22.58 24.10
C ASP A 92 -15.26 23.60 23.88
N ASN A 93 -16.48 23.10 23.70
CA ASN A 93 -17.71 23.91 23.63
C ASN A 93 -17.76 24.98 22.52
N GLN A 94 -17.00 24.80 21.43
CA GLN A 94 -17.01 25.68 20.26
C GLN A 94 -17.29 24.89 18.97
N ASN A 95 -17.65 25.61 17.90
CA ASN A 95 -17.75 25.00 16.58
C ASN A 95 -16.36 24.49 16.15
N ALA A 96 -16.32 23.36 15.45
CA ALA A 96 -15.06 22.81 14.96
C ALA A 96 -14.42 23.74 13.90
N ILE A 97 -13.18 24.14 14.16
CA ILE A 97 -12.42 25.12 13.36
C ILE A 97 -11.13 24.48 12.84
N VAL A 98 -10.71 24.89 11.65
CA VAL A 98 -9.37 24.62 11.11
C VAL A 98 -8.67 25.96 10.87
N GLU A 99 -7.45 26.08 11.38
CA GLU A 99 -6.56 27.22 11.18
C GLU A 99 -5.71 27.02 9.91
N PHE A 100 -5.35 28.11 9.26
CA PHE A 100 -4.56 28.13 8.06
C PHE A 100 -3.42 29.14 8.20
N VAL A 101 -2.23 28.76 7.71
CA VAL A 101 -1.06 29.63 7.65
C VAL A 101 -0.49 29.57 6.24
N ASN A 102 -0.28 30.73 5.61
CA ASN A 102 0.34 30.78 4.29
C ASN A 102 1.87 30.66 4.39
N PHE A 103 2.45 29.92 3.46
CA PHE A 103 3.87 29.66 3.36
C PHE A 103 4.42 30.13 2.00
N GLN A 104 5.65 30.61 2.02
CA GLN A 104 6.45 30.94 0.86
C GLN A 104 7.87 30.45 1.11
N ASP A 105 8.45 29.74 0.13
CA ASP A 105 9.81 29.18 0.23
C ASP A 105 10.03 28.40 1.54
N LEU A 106 9.01 27.60 1.91
CA LEU A 106 8.94 26.77 3.12
C LEU A 106 9.01 27.54 4.45
N ALA A 107 8.81 28.86 4.43
CA ALA A 107 8.70 29.70 5.62
C ALA A 107 7.29 30.31 5.76
N PRO A 108 6.77 30.50 7.00
CA PRO A 108 5.49 31.14 7.21
C PRO A 108 5.55 32.62 6.82
N THR A 109 4.51 33.10 6.15
CA THR A 109 4.37 34.50 5.69
C THR A 109 3.69 35.41 6.71
N ASN A 110 3.41 34.90 7.93
CA ASN A 110 2.62 35.56 8.98
C ASN A 110 1.17 35.91 8.57
N ILE A 111 0.67 35.32 7.49
CA ILE A 111 -0.74 35.41 7.11
C ILE A 111 -1.45 34.17 7.68
N GLU A 112 -2.33 34.42 8.65
CA GLU A 112 -3.14 33.40 9.29
C GLU A 112 -4.63 33.71 9.14
N TYR A 113 -5.44 32.66 9.04
CA TYR A 113 -6.91 32.74 9.05
C TYR A 113 -7.50 31.41 9.51
N CYS A 114 -8.81 31.36 9.75
CA CYS A 114 -9.48 30.14 10.18
C CYS A 114 -10.79 29.94 9.42
N HIS A 115 -11.25 28.70 9.35
CA HIS A 115 -12.55 28.35 8.82
C HIS A 115 -13.33 27.53 9.82
N THR A 116 -14.51 28.02 10.19
CA THR A 116 -15.46 27.30 11.03
C THR A 116 -16.29 26.38 10.16
N CYS A 117 -16.41 25.12 10.55
CA CYS A 117 -17.28 24.18 9.85
C CYS A 117 -18.73 24.68 9.84
N LYS A 118 -19.42 24.49 8.71
CA LYS A 118 -20.79 24.99 8.54
C LYS A 118 -21.84 24.33 9.44
N TRP A 119 -21.60 23.10 9.89
CA TRP A 119 -22.57 22.34 10.67
C TRP A 119 -22.41 22.68 12.15
N LYS A 120 -23.49 23.22 12.74
CA LYS A 120 -23.55 23.51 14.18
C LYS A 120 -23.39 22.21 14.97
N ASN A 121 -22.58 22.23 16.02
CA ASN A 121 -22.29 21.09 16.90
C ASN A 121 -21.64 19.88 16.20
N ALA A 122 -21.17 20.02 14.96
CA ALA A 122 -20.43 18.96 14.29
C ALA A 122 -19.00 18.88 14.82
N LYS A 123 -18.49 17.66 14.93
CA LYS A 123 -17.09 17.38 15.22
C LYS A 123 -16.35 17.11 13.90
N ILE A 124 -15.23 17.78 13.69
CA ILE A 124 -14.30 17.41 12.61
C ILE A 124 -13.58 16.13 13.04
N LEU A 125 -13.81 15.06 12.28
CA LEU A 125 -13.09 13.80 12.41
C LEU A 125 -11.66 13.95 11.87
N GLY A 126 -11.50 14.74 10.80
CA GLY A 126 -10.22 15.12 10.21
C GLY A 126 -10.41 15.96 8.95
N PHE A 127 -9.31 16.30 8.28
CA PHE A 127 -9.35 16.99 6.99
C PHE A 127 -8.34 16.37 6.02
N VAL A 128 -8.59 16.52 4.72
CA VAL A 128 -7.76 15.97 3.64
C VAL A 128 -7.61 16.98 2.50
N TRP A 129 -6.48 16.91 1.79
CA TRP A 129 -6.19 17.75 0.62
C TRP A 129 -6.34 16.95 -0.68
N PRO A 130 -7.53 16.93 -1.33
CA PRO A 130 -7.68 16.24 -2.61
C PRO A 130 -6.88 16.87 -3.75
N LYS A 131 -6.63 18.19 -3.70
CA LYS A 131 -5.88 18.94 -4.72
C LYS A 131 -5.19 20.16 -4.11
N VAL A 132 -4.30 20.77 -4.89
CA VAL A 132 -3.78 22.11 -4.60
C VAL A 132 -4.95 23.09 -4.44
N ASN A 133 -4.98 23.83 -3.32
CA ASN A 133 -6.02 24.77 -2.93
C ASN A 133 -7.43 24.19 -2.74
N GLU A 134 -7.61 22.86 -2.69
CA GLU A 134 -8.89 22.25 -2.30
C GLU A 134 -8.70 21.40 -1.05
N ILE A 135 -9.51 21.68 -0.03
CA ILE A 135 -9.50 20.96 1.24
C ILE A 135 -10.90 20.42 1.52
N ALA A 136 -10.98 19.21 2.05
CA ALA A 136 -12.24 18.62 2.50
C ALA A 136 -12.21 18.42 4.01
N PHE A 137 -13.20 18.98 4.70
CA PHE A 137 -13.44 18.72 6.11
C PHE A 137 -14.35 17.50 6.24
N ILE A 138 -13.87 16.51 6.97
CA ILE A 138 -14.60 15.28 7.24
C ILE A 138 -15.15 15.38 8.65
N THR A 139 -16.47 15.39 8.75
CA THR A 139 -17.18 15.56 10.02
C THR A 139 -18.07 14.36 10.32
N ASP A 140 -18.53 14.29 11.54
CA ASP A 140 -19.58 13.35 11.97
C ASP A 140 -20.95 13.62 11.31
N HIS A 141 -21.13 14.77 10.64
CA HIS A 141 -22.34 15.14 9.89
C HIS A 141 -22.20 15.03 8.36
N GLY A 142 -20.98 14.83 7.85
CA GLY A 142 -20.71 14.68 6.42
C GLY A 142 -19.41 15.33 5.96
N ILE A 143 -19.32 15.61 4.66
CA ILE A 143 -18.12 16.16 4.00
C ILE A 143 -18.41 17.58 3.50
N GLU A 144 -17.52 18.51 3.84
CA GLU A 144 -17.50 19.87 3.32
C GLU A 144 -16.25 20.07 2.44
N LEU A 145 -16.43 20.17 1.12
CA LEU A 145 -15.35 20.45 0.16
C LEU A 145 -15.27 21.97 -0.08
N LEU A 146 -14.07 22.51 0.13
CA LEU A 146 -13.78 23.93 0.16
C LEU A 146 -12.61 24.26 -0.76
N GLN A 147 -12.67 25.40 -1.41
CA GLN A 147 -11.54 26.01 -2.09
C GLN A 147 -10.87 27.01 -1.14
N VAL A 148 -9.57 26.87 -0.94
CA VAL A 148 -8.77 27.82 -0.17
C VAL A 148 -8.33 28.97 -1.08
N LEU A 149 -8.53 30.20 -0.62
CA LEU A 149 -8.14 31.42 -1.34
C LEU A 149 -7.14 32.21 -0.47
N PRO A 150 -5.84 31.87 -0.50
CA PRO A 150 -4.82 32.42 0.39
C PRO A 150 -4.77 33.96 0.38
N GLU A 151 -4.86 34.56 -0.81
CA GLU A 151 -4.82 36.03 -0.99
C GLU A 151 -6.01 36.74 -0.35
N LYS A 152 -7.15 36.05 -0.28
CA LYS A 152 -8.39 36.58 0.30
C LYS A 152 -8.57 36.14 1.75
N LYS A 153 -7.66 35.32 2.29
CA LYS A 153 -7.69 34.79 3.66
C LYS A 153 -9.03 34.14 4.01
N GLN A 154 -9.62 33.43 3.04
CA GLN A 154 -10.95 32.84 3.17
C GLN A 154 -11.04 31.51 2.43
N LEU A 155 -12.05 30.72 2.79
CA LEU A 155 -12.41 29.52 2.05
C LEU A 155 -13.77 29.73 1.37
N LYS A 156 -13.90 29.23 0.15
CA LYS A 156 -15.15 29.22 -0.60
C LYS A 156 -15.71 27.80 -0.60
N ASN A 157 -16.97 27.64 -0.20
CA ASN A 157 -17.64 26.35 -0.30
C ASN A 157 -17.82 25.94 -1.77
N LEU A 158 -17.33 24.75 -2.12
CA LEU A 158 -17.50 24.16 -3.45
C LEU A 158 -18.67 23.20 -3.46
N LYS A 159 -18.67 22.27 -2.52
CA LYS A 159 -19.71 21.25 -2.40
C LYS A 159 -19.81 20.76 -0.96
N SER A 160 -20.97 20.24 -0.59
CA SER A 160 -21.08 19.46 0.63
C SER A 160 -22.07 18.31 0.46
N THR A 161 -21.86 17.27 1.23
CA THR A 161 -22.79 16.13 1.31
C THR A 161 -22.95 15.74 2.77
N SER A 162 -24.17 15.40 3.19
CA SER A 162 -24.44 14.93 4.54
C SER A 162 -24.30 13.42 4.63
N PHE A 163 -23.66 12.96 5.70
CA PHE A 163 -23.55 11.56 6.06
C PHE A 163 -23.20 11.47 7.54
N SER A 164 -23.98 10.71 8.32
CA SER A 164 -23.64 10.50 9.73
C SER A 164 -22.56 9.43 9.83
N GLY A 165 -21.34 9.85 10.19
CA GLY A 165 -20.15 8.99 10.24
C GLY A 165 -19.46 9.02 11.60
N ALA A 166 -18.89 7.89 12.01
CA ALA A 166 -18.15 7.76 13.27
C ALA A 166 -16.64 7.96 13.09
N TRP A 167 -16.09 7.49 11.97
CA TRP A 167 -14.68 7.59 11.59
C TRP A 167 -14.57 7.57 10.07
N PHE A 168 -13.38 7.90 9.55
CA PHE A 168 -13.11 7.89 8.11
C PHE A 168 -11.76 7.27 7.78
N SER A 169 -11.61 6.81 6.53
CA SER A 169 -10.33 6.40 5.94
C SER A 169 -10.11 7.15 4.63
N TRP A 170 -8.87 7.55 4.36
CA TRP A 170 -8.50 8.38 3.22
C TRP A 170 -7.49 7.67 2.32
N CYS A 171 -7.69 7.75 1.01
CA CYS A 171 -6.71 7.37 0.01
C CYS A 171 -6.39 8.56 -0.89
N SER A 172 -5.24 9.19 -0.65
CA SER A 172 -4.73 10.33 -1.42
C SER A 172 -4.49 9.96 -2.88
N GLN A 173 -4.03 8.73 -3.16
CA GLN A 173 -3.72 8.27 -4.52
C GLN A 173 -4.95 8.21 -5.45
N SER A 174 -6.16 8.10 -4.91
CA SER A 174 -7.41 8.07 -5.71
C SER A 174 -8.42 9.14 -5.30
N ASN A 175 -8.03 10.05 -4.42
CA ASN A 175 -8.90 11.06 -3.82
C ASN A 175 -10.22 10.49 -3.27
N THR A 176 -10.14 9.35 -2.57
CA THR A 176 -11.32 8.65 -2.05
C THR A 176 -11.36 8.70 -0.53
N VAL A 177 -12.47 9.22 0.02
CA VAL A 177 -12.81 9.14 1.45
C VAL A 177 -13.82 8.02 1.65
N LEU A 178 -13.58 7.14 2.61
CA LEU A 178 -14.55 6.16 3.10
C LEU A 178 -15.05 6.60 4.47
N LEU A 179 -16.36 6.80 4.61
CA LEU A 179 -17.01 7.13 5.89
C LEU A 179 -17.75 5.92 6.44
N ALA A 180 -17.56 5.63 7.72
CA ALA A 180 -18.26 4.55 8.41
C ALA A 180 -19.48 5.06 9.16
N GLY A 181 -20.65 4.59 8.78
CA GLY A 181 -21.92 4.82 9.47
C GLY A 181 -22.41 3.57 10.18
N ASN A 182 -23.47 3.72 10.97
CA ASN A 182 -24.13 2.61 11.67
C ASN A 182 -23.16 1.70 12.43
N ASN A 183 -22.30 2.31 13.28
CA ASN A 183 -21.28 1.62 14.07
C ASN A 183 -20.34 0.71 13.27
N GLY A 184 -20.00 1.11 12.03
CA GLY A 184 -19.09 0.34 11.18
C GLY A 184 -19.74 -0.80 10.40
N VAL A 185 -21.07 -0.87 10.36
CA VAL A 185 -21.80 -1.83 9.50
C VAL A 185 -21.97 -1.28 8.08
N LEU A 186 -22.07 0.04 7.93
CA LEU A 186 -22.22 0.71 6.64
C LEU A 186 -20.94 1.48 6.32
N LEU A 187 -20.28 1.14 5.21
CA LEU A 187 -19.15 1.90 4.70
C LEU A 187 -19.56 2.65 3.43
N GLN A 188 -19.46 3.97 3.45
CA GLN A 188 -19.88 4.84 2.37
C GLN A 188 -18.67 5.56 1.75
N PRO A 189 -18.25 5.15 0.54
CA PRO A 189 -17.18 5.82 -0.18
C PRO A 189 -17.67 7.07 -0.90
N PHE A 190 -16.80 8.08 -0.97
CA PHE A 190 -16.96 9.34 -1.67
C PHE A 190 -15.69 9.66 -2.45
N SER A 191 -15.83 9.97 -3.73
CA SER A 191 -14.75 10.43 -4.61
C SER A 191 -14.72 11.96 -4.63
N LEU A 192 -13.56 12.54 -4.36
CA LEU A 192 -13.32 13.98 -4.31
C LEU A 192 -12.55 14.43 -5.56
N ASN A 193 -13.25 14.54 -6.68
CA ASN A 193 -12.65 14.87 -7.96
C ASN A 193 -13.38 16.02 -8.65
N ASN A 194 -12.63 16.77 -9.47
CA ASN A 194 -13.13 17.89 -10.26
C ASN A 194 -13.94 18.91 -9.43
N SER A 195 -13.47 19.25 -8.23
CA SER A 195 -14.13 20.19 -7.32
C SER A 195 -15.55 19.76 -6.91
N THR A 196 -15.86 18.46 -7.02
CA THR A 196 -17.15 17.87 -6.65
C THR A 196 -16.98 16.72 -5.66
N ILE A 197 -18.09 16.33 -5.03
CA ILE A 197 -18.18 15.16 -4.17
C ILE A 197 -19.11 14.16 -4.86
N THR A 198 -18.57 13.03 -5.31
CA THR A 198 -19.33 11.94 -5.92
C THR A 198 -19.50 10.81 -4.93
N LYS A 199 -20.75 10.55 -4.52
CA LYS A 199 -21.09 9.40 -3.67
C LYS A 199 -20.97 8.11 -4.48
N LEU A 200 -20.16 7.18 -4.00
CA LEU A 200 -19.91 5.89 -4.66
C LEU A 200 -20.83 4.79 -4.06
N GLN A 201 -20.78 3.58 -4.62
CA GLN A 201 -21.58 2.46 -4.14
C GLN A 201 -21.22 2.13 -2.68
N LYS A 202 -22.23 2.07 -1.81
CA LYS A 202 -22.05 1.69 -0.39
C LYS A 202 -21.67 0.22 -0.25
N LEU A 203 -20.90 -0.09 0.78
CA LEU A 203 -20.63 -1.45 1.23
C LEU A 203 -21.42 -1.70 2.52
N GLU A 204 -22.27 -2.71 2.53
CA GLU A 204 -23.00 -3.15 3.71
C GLU A 204 -22.39 -4.44 4.23
N LEU A 205 -21.99 -4.41 5.50
CA LEU A 205 -21.40 -5.55 6.19
C LEU A 205 -22.46 -6.28 7.02
N GLU A 206 -22.15 -7.51 7.43
CA GLU A 206 -22.99 -8.24 8.38
C GLU A 206 -23.06 -7.48 9.72
N ALA A 207 -24.27 -7.23 10.21
CA ALA A 207 -24.48 -6.49 11.46
C ALA A 207 -23.85 -7.18 12.70
N SER A 208 -23.65 -8.50 12.65
CA SER A 208 -22.97 -9.28 13.68
C SER A 208 -21.45 -9.10 13.70
N LYS A 209 -20.88 -8.49 12.67
CA LYS A 209 -19.43 -8.27 12.49
C LYS A 209 -19.15 -6.83 12.02
N PRO A 210 -19.47 -5.81 12.85
CA PRO A 210 -19.10 -4.43 12.55
C PRO A 210 -17.57 -4.29 12.51
N VAL A 211 -17.08 -3.28 11.79
CA VAL A 211 -15.64 -2.98 11.70
C VAL A 211 -15.32 -1.65 12.37
N MET A 212 -14.14 -1.58 12.97
CA MET A 212 -13.57 -0.35 13.51
C MET A 212 -12.57 0.25 12.53
N GLU A 213 -12.16 1.50 12.77
CA GLU A 213 -11.18 2.21 11.93
C GLU A 213 -9.91 1.38 11.67
N ARG A 214 -9.36 0.75 12.71
CA ARG A 214 -8.15 -0.09 12.62
C ARG A 214 -8.31 -1.33 11.73
N ASP A 215 -9.55 -1.75 11.47
CA ASP A 215 -9.83 -2.96 10.71
C ASP A 215 -9.93 -2.66 9.20
N VAL A 216 -9.93 -1.38 8.81
CA VAL A 216 -10.20 -0.92 7.44
C VAL A 216 -9.11 0.01 6.94
N CYS A 217 -8.68 -0.20 5.70
CA CYS A 217 -7.89 0.79 4.96
C CYS A 217 -8.38 0.90 3.51
N VAL A 218 -8.28 2.10 2.94
CA VAL A 218 -8.56 2.32 1.52
C VAL A 218 -7.23 2.31 0.78
N ILE A 219 -7.09 1.42 -0.21
CA ILE A 219 -5.85 1.22 -0.95
C ILE A 219 -6.07 1.44 -2.45
N ARG A 220 -5.04 1.90 -3.16
CA ARG A 220 -5.02 1.90 -4.62
C ARG A 220 -4.15 0.73 -5.09
N LEU A 221 -4.72 -0.12 -5.94
CA LEU A 221 -4.08 -1.32 -6.44
C LEU A 221 -4.65 -1.68 -7.82
N CYS A 222 -3.76 -1.97 -8.77
CA CYS A 222 -4.08 -2.32 -10.16
C CYS A 222 -5.01 -1.29 -10.82
N ASP A 223 -4.70 0.00 -10.61
CA ASP A 223 -5.45 1.17 -11.04
C ASP A 223 -6.89 1.32 -10.49
N ALA A 224 -7.33 0.39 -9.64
CA ALA A 224 -8.59 0.44 -8.93
C ALA A 224 -8.40 0.85 -7.46
N THR A 225 -9.47 1.34 -6.84
CA THR A 225 -9.51 1.68 -5.41
C THR A 225 -10.31 0.62 -4.68
N TRP A 226 -9.75 0.11 -3.60
CA TRP A 226 -10.29 -0.99 -2.83
C TRP A 226 -10.47 -0.59 -1.37
N CYS A 227 -11.52 -1.10 -0.76
CA CYS A 227 -11.66 -1.14 0.69
C CYS A 227 -11.10 -2.48 1.15
N ALA A 228 -9.94 -2.44 1.80
CA ALA A 228 -9.33 -3.60 2.45
C ALA A 228 -9.84 -3.70 3.88
N ILE A 229 -10.38 -4.87 4.24
CA ILE A 229 -10.99 -5.13 5.55
C ILE A 229 -10.36 -6.37 6.16
N PHE A 230 -9.85 -6.25 7.39
CA PHE A 230 -9.46 -7.40 8.19
C PHE A 230 -10.70 -8.12 8.74
N ARG A 231 -10.86 -9.39 8.39
CA ARG A 231 -11.92 -10.27 8.88
C ARG A 231 -11.31 -11.39 9.70
N HIS A 232 -11.59 -11.38 10.99
CA HIS A 232 -11.19 -12.45 11.89
C HIS A 232 -12.20 -13.60 11.76
N SER A 233 -11.74 -14.79 11.34
CA SER A 233 -12.61 -15.96 11.28
C SER A 233 -13.13 -16.29 12.69
N VAL A 234 -14.44 -16.55 12.77
CA VAL A 234 -15.08 -16.96 14.01
C VAL A 234 -14.77 -18.44 14.21
N SER A 235 -13.83 -18.71 15.10
CA SER A 235 -13.73 -20.01 15.77
C SER A 235 -14.19 -19.79 17.21
N THR A 236 -14.65 -20.86 17.88
CA THR A 236 -15.31 -20.85 19.20
C THR A 236 -14.65 -19.89 20.19
N ALA A 237 -15.41 -19.41 21.20
CA ALA A 237 -14.94 -18.41 22.19
C ALA A 237 -13.56 -18.68 22.83
N SER A 238 -13.06 -19.92 22.77
CA SER A 238 -11.76 -20.38 23.24
C SER A 238 -10.58 -20.24 22.26
N SER A 239 -10.78 -19.99 20.96
CA SER A 239 -9.68 -19.89 19.98
C SER A 239 -10.12 -19.08 18.74
N PRO A 240 -9.62 -17.86 18.52
CA PRO A 240 -9.92 -17.10 17.32
C PRO A 240 -9.38 -17.80 16.06
N GLY A 241 -10.16 -17.77 14.98
CA GLY A 241 -9.75 -18.35 13.70
C GLY A 241 -8.79 -17.45 12.92
N PRO A 242 -8.21 -17.95 11.82
CA PRO A 242 -7.28 -17.18 11.00
C PRO A 242 -7.93 -15.89 10.48
N THR A 243 -7.13 -14.85 10.34
CA THR A 243 -7.56 -13.56 9.80
C THR A 243 -7.44 -13.57 8.28
N GLU A 244 -8.41 -12.97 7.61
CA GLU A 244 -8.45 -12.79 6.17
C GLU A 244 -8.44 -11.32 5.85
N VAL A 245 -7.90 -10.96 4.69
CA VAL A 245 -8.01 -9.59 4.16
C VAL A 245 -8.98 -9.61 2.99
N TRP A 246 -10.10 -8.92 3.14
CA TRP A 246 -11.13 -8.81 2.11
C TRP A 246 -10.93 -7.50 1.36
N LEU A 247 -10.79 -7.56 0.04
CA LEU A 247 -10.66 -6.40 -0.83
C LEU A 247 -11.95 -6.24 -1.61
N MET A 248 -12.71 -5.22 -1.26
CA MET A 248 -13.98 -4.89 -1.90
C MET A 248 -13.77 -3.68 -2.82
N PRO A 249 -14.13 -3.75 -4.11
CA PRO A 249 -13.89 -2.65 -5.03
C PRO A 249 -14.78 -1.44 -4.69
N LEU A 250 -14.19 -0.23 -4.69
CA LEU A 250 -14.90 1.04 -4.47
C LEU A 250 -15.19 1.78 -5.77
N ASN A 251 -14.25 1.68 -6.71
CA ASN A 251 -14.44 2.10 -8.09
C ASN A 251 -13.88 1.01 -9.02
N SER A 252 -14.65 0.66 -10.04
CA SER A 252 -14.30 -0.41 -10.97
C SER A 252 -14.21 0.15 -12.39
N PRO A 253 -13.18 0.94 -12.74
CA PRO A 253 -13.03 1.42 -14.10
C PRO A 253 -12.87 0.27 -15.12
N ASN A 254 -12.36 -0.90 -14.69
CA ASN A 254 -12.00 -2.02 -15.56
C ASN A 254 -12.78 -3.32 -15.30
N GLY A 255 -13.98 -3.27 -14.71
CA GLY A 255 -14.81 -4.47 -14.53
C GLY A 255 -14.44 -5.40 -13.36
N TYR A 256 -13.58 -4.95 -12.43
CA TYR A 256 -13.38 -5.67 -11.16
C TYR A 256 -14.63 -5.56 -10.28
N HIS A 257 -15.51 -6.53 -10.37
CA HIS A 257 -16.78 -6.55 -9.64
C HIS A 257 -16.81 -7.55 -8.48
N HIS A 258 -15.80 -8.41 -8.37
CA HIS A 258 -15.73 -9.44 -7.36
C HIS A 258 -14.84 -9.03 -6.19
N THR A 259 -15.12 -9.60 -5.02
CA THR A 259 -14.32 -9.43 -3.81
C THR A 259 -13.10 -10.35 -3.90
N HIS A 260 -11.93 -9.86 -3.51
CA HIS A 260 -10.75 -10.72 -3.33
C HIS A 260 -10.56 -11.03 -1.85
N VAL A 261 -10.31 -12.29 -1.50
CA VAL A 261 -10.08 -12.73 -0.12
C VAL A 261 -8.68 -13.31 -0.01
N LEU A 262 -7.81 -12.63 0.74
CA LEU A 262 -6.45 -13.07 1.01
C LEU A 262 -6.43 -13.95 2.26
N LYS A 263 -6.12 -15.24 2.09
CA LYS A 263 -6.04 -16.20 3.19
C LYS A 263 -4.66 -16.12 3.84
N THR A 264 -4.56 -15.48 5.01
CA THR A 264 -3.28 -15.36 5.72
C THR A 264 -2.88 -16.67 6.42
N GLY A 265 -3.88 -17.44 6.88
CA GLY A 265 -3.66 -18.64 7.71
C GLY A 265 -3.13 -18.34 9.11
N LEU A 266 -3.11 -17.08 9.54
CA LEU A 266 -2.49 -16.61 10.78
C LEU A 266 -3.52 -15.90 11.67
N VAL A 267 -3.27 -15.90 12.99
CA VAL A 267 -4.12 -15.24 13.99
C VAL A 267 -3.32 -14.18 14.71
N GLY A 268 -3.83 -12.96 14.78
CA GLY A 268 -3.16 -11.88 15.51
C GLY A 268 -3.40 -10.50 14.91
N ARG A 269 -2.40 -9.63 15.10
CA ARG A 269 -2.40 -8.26 14.59
C ARG A 269 -1.71 -8.22 13.23
N PHE A 270 -2.36 -7.52 12.30
CA PHE A 270 -1.93 -7.40 10.93
C PHE A 270 -1.80 -5.94 10.50
N ALA A 271 -1.00 -5.74 9.46
CA ALA A 271 -0.93 -4.50 8.70
C ALA A 271 -0.86 -4.85 7.21
N VAL A 272 -1.31 -3.94 6.36
CA VAL A 272 -1.33 -4.11 4.90
C VAL A 272 -0.62 -2.93 4.24
N HIS A 273 0.19 -3.21 3.23
CA HIS A 273 0.75 -2.22 2.31
C HIS A 273 0.55 -2.67 0.87
N VAL A 274 0.63 -1.71 -0.05
CA VAL A 274 0.73 -1.96 -1.49
C VAL A 274 2.12 -1.57 -1.94
N VAL A 275 2.89 -2.53 -2.46
CA VAL A 275 4.26 -2.31 -2.96
C VAL A 275 4.36 -2.92 -4.35
N ASP A 276 4.66 -2.11 -5.36
CA ASP A 276 4.78 -2.53 -6.76
C ASP A 276 3.60 -3.38 -7.27
N GLU A 277 2.36 -2.96 -6.96
CA GLU A 277 1.12 -3.67 -7.31
C GLU A 277 0.94 -5.05 -6.65
N LEU A 278 1.75 -5.38 -5.63
CA LEU A 278 1.55 -6.52 -4.76
C LEU A 278 1.02 -6.06 -3.40
N ILE A 279 0.24 -6.93 -2.76
CA ILE A 279 -0.23 -6.69 -1.40
C ILE A 279 0.72 -7.37 -0.43
N VAL A 280 1.28 -6.56 0.46
CA VAL A 280 2.11 -7.03 1.57
C VAL A 280 1.25 -7.11 2.82
N VAL A 281 1.08 -8.31 3.38
CA VAL A 281 0.36 -8.54 4.64
C VAL A 281 1.37 -8.85 5.72
N HIS A 282 1.60 -7.91 6.63
CA HIS A 282 2.49 -8.08 7.78
C HIS A 282 1.76 -8.75 8.92
N HIS A 283 2.39 -9.72 9.58
CA HIS A 283 1.90 -10.34 10.80
C HIS A 283 2.87 -10.08 11.94
N GLN A 284 2.40 -9.33 12.94
CA GLN A 284 3.25 -8.82 14.02
C GLN A 284 3.81 -9.94 14.90
N SER A 285 2.97 -10.90 15.30
CA SER A 285 3.35 -11.94 16.27
C SER A 285 4.42 -12.90 15.72
N SER A 286 4.33 -13.27 14.44
CA SER A 286 5.35 -14.11 13.78
C SER A 286 6.53 -13.30 13.24
N LYS A 287 6.44 -11.97 13.20
CA LYS A 287 7.44 -11.08 12.59
C LYS A 287 7.74 -11.45 11.13
N THR A 288 6.69 -11.76 10.39
CA THR A 288 6.78 -12.13 8.96
C THR A 288 5.83 -11.28 8.12
N SER A 289 6.10 -11.20 6.82
CA SER A 289 5.24 -10.56 5.83
C SER A 289 4.87 -11.57 4.75
N GLN A 290 3.62 -11.66 4.34
CA GLN A 290 3.17 -12.47 3.20
C GLN A 290 2.95 -11.55 1.99
N LEU A 291 3.22 -12.04 0.79
CA LEU A 291 2.91 -11.34 -0.46
C LEU A 291 1.72 -12.01 -1.15
N PHE A 292 0.82 -11.20 -1.69
CA PHE A 292 -0.31 -11.64 -2.50
C PHE A 292 -0.34 -10.86 -3.82
N ASP A 293 -0.64 -11.56 -4.91
CA ASP A 293 -0.93 -10.95 -6.21
C ASP A 293 -2.39 -11.24 -6.56
N ILE A 294 -3.23 -10.21 -6.57
CA ILE A 294 -4.67 -10.38 -6.87
C ILE A 294 -4.94 -10.58 -8.36
N MET A 295 -3.92 -10.39 -9.19
CA MET A 295 -3.96 -10.52 -10.64
C MET A 295 -3.49 -11.90 -11.09
N GLU A 296 -2.98 -12.72 -10.16
CA GLU A 296 -2.81 -14.15 -10.38
C GLU A 296 -4.19 -14.78 -10.67
N GLU A 297 -4.23 -15.70 -11.64
CA GLU A 297 -5.48 -16.37 -12.02
C GLU A 297 -6.03 -17.16 -10.83
N SER A 298 -7.13 -16.65 -10.26
CA SER A 298 -7.89 -17.34 -9.23
C SER A 298 -9.25 -17.72 -9.79
N LYS A 299 -9.69 -18.94 -9.47
CA LYS A 299 -11.09 -19.33 -9.69
C LYS A 299 -11.99 -18.37 -8.91
N VAL A 300 -12.98 -17.79 -9.58
CA VAL A 300 -13.99 -16.94 -8.96
C VAL A 300 -15.20 -17.81 -8.65
N GLU A 301 -15.57 -17.87 -7.37
CA GLU A 301 -16.77 -18.57 -6.90
C GLU A 301 -17.63 -17.58 -6.11
N ASN A 302 -18.93 -17.51 -6.39
CA ASN A 302 -19.87 -16.61 -5.70
C ASN A 302 -19.39 -15.14 -5.65
N ASN A 303 -18.92 -14.62 -6.79
CA ASN A 303 -18.36 -13.26 -6.90
C ASN A 303 -17.19 -12.99 -5.93
N THR A 304 -16.44 -14.04 -5.59
CA THR A 304 -15.28 -13.98 -4.70
C THR A 304 -14.10 -14.75 -5.30
N ALA A 305 -12.93 -14.14 -5.34
CA ALA A 305 -11.66 -14.78 -5.69
C ALA A 305 -10.86 -15.05 -4.40
N ILE A 306 -10.33 -16.26 -4.23
CA ILE A 306 -9.59 -16.65 -3.04
C ILE A 306 -8.10 -16.74 -3.38
N HIS A 307 -7.29 -15.99 -2.63
CA HIS A 307 -5.85 -15.88 -2.86
C HIS A 307 -5.08 -16.46 -1.68
N ILE A 308 -4.00 -17.17 -2.00
CA ILE A 308 -2.99 -17.65 -1.04
C ILE A 308 -1.69 -16.87 -1.26
N PRO A 309 -0.78 -16.83 -0.27
CA PRO A 309 0.50 -16.14 -0.46
C PRO A 309 1.30 -16.71 -1.64
N ILE A 310 1.86 -15.84 -2.48
CA ILE A 310 2.74 -16.24 -3.60
C ILE A 310 4.06 -16.84 -3.09
N VAL A 311 4.51 -16.37 -1.92
CA VAL A 311 5.69 -16.86 -1.20
C VAL A 311 5.34 -17.19 0.25
N ALA A 312 6.07 -18.13 0.84
CA ALA A 312 5.98 -18.39 2.27
C ALA A 312 6.36 -17.12 3.04
N GLY A 313 5.63 -16.83 4.12
CA GLY A 313 5.90 -15.63 4.91
C GLY A 313 7.31 -15.66 5.50
N ASN A 314 8.10 -14.64 5.20
CA ASN A 314 9.45 -14.43 5.72
C ASN A 314 9.54 -13.06 6.43
N SER A 315 10.53 -12.90 7.30
CA SER A 315 10.83 -11.59 7.88
C SER A 315 11.38 -10.65 6.80
N MET A 316 11.26 -9.34 7.03
CA MET A 316 11.94 -8.34 6.20
C MET A 316 13.44 -8.33 6.52
N LYS A 317 14.25 -7.91 5.55
CA LYS A 317 15.68 -7.66 5.74
C LYS A 317 15.86 -6.76 6.97
N PRO A 318 16.67 -7.14 7.97
CA PRO A 318 16.87 -6.34 9.17
C PRO A 318 17.36 -4.93 8.81
N ALA A 319 16.61 -3.92 9.25
CA ALA A 319 17.00 -2.53 9.06
C ALA A 319 17.96 -2.08 10.16
N LYS A 320 18.81 -1.11 9.83
CA LYS A 320 19.72 -0.46 10.78
C LYS A 320 19.48 1.04 10.82
N ASP A 321 19.72 1.63 11.97
CA ASP A 321 19.86 3.08 12.16
C ASP A 321 21.27 3.33 12.69
N GLY A 322 22.16 3.80 11.82
CA GLY A 322 23.61 3.73 12.06
C GLY A 322 24.07 2.28 12.27
N ASP A 323 24.70 2.01 13.41
CA ASP A 323 25.18 0.67 13.77
C ASP A 323 24.14 -0.18 14.53
N GLN A 324 23.01 0.41 14.93
CA GLN A 324 22.01 -0.27 15.75
C GLN A 324 20.95 -0.94 14.89
N LEU A 325 20.61 -2.19 15.22
CA LEU A 325 19.49 -2.90 14.59
C LEU A 325 18.15 -2.31 15.04
N CYS A 326 17.28 -2.04 14.08
CA CYS A 326 15.93 -1.59 14.35
C CYS A 326 15.06 -2.74 14.88
N PRO A 327 14.17 -2.49 15.86
CA PRO A 327 13.20 -3.48 16.33
C PRO A 327 12.12 -3.73 15.27
N MET A 328 12.39 -4.67 14.36
CA MET A 328 11.47 -5.05 13.29
C MET A 328 10.14 -5.58 13.85
N TYR A 329 9.02 -5.18 13.25
CA TYR A 329 7.65 -5.51 13.66
C TYR A 329 7.32 -5.06 15.10
N SER A 330 7.92 -3.95 15.53
CA SER A 330 7.69 -3.33 16.84
C SER A 330 6.20 -3.05 17.10
N GLY A 331 5.81 -3.11 18.38
CA GLY A 331 4.50 -2.70 18.87
C GLY A 331 4.14 -1.24 18.59
N ASN A 332 5.16 -0.41 18.34
CA ASN A 332 5.03 1.03 18.12
C ASN A 332 4.97 1.41 16.64
N TRP A 333 5.06 0.44 15.72
CA TRP A 333 4.95 0.74 14.29
C TRP A 333 3.54 1.20 13.95
N VAL A 334 3.48 2.32 13.24
CA VAL A 334 2.27 2.81 12.58
C VAL A 334 2.51 2.72 11.09
N VAL A 335 1.49 2.24 10.37
CA VAL A 335 1.55 1.94 8.94
C VAL A 335 0.63 2.87 8.17
N PHE A 336 1.11 3.40 7.04
CA PHE A 336 0.32 4.26 6.17
C PHE A 336 0.49 3.85 4.72
N GLN A 337 -0.58 4.01 3.94
CA GLN A 337 -0.56 3.67 2.53
C GLN A 337 0.30 4.66 1.71
N PRO A 338 0.93 4.20 0.63
CA PRO A 338 0.93 2.82 0.18
C PRO A 338 1.95 1.94 0.93
N ASP A 339 3.04 2.52 1.42
CA ASP A 339 4.23 1.77 1.84
C ASP A 339 5.04 2.42 2.98
N TYR A 340 4.44 3.29 3.80
CA TYR A 340 5.14 4.00 4.87
C TYR A 340 5.05 3.28 6.22
N ILE A 341 6.19 3.16 6.90
CA ILE A 341 6.27 2.73 8.31
C ILE A 341 6.88 3.84 9.14
N ILE A 342 6.23 4.17 10.26
CA ILE A 342 6.71 5.14 11.24
C ILE A 342 6.88 4.44 12.58
N ASP A 343 8.05 4.61 13.20
CA ASP A 343 8.22 4.37 14.63
C ASP A 343 8.51 5.70 15.31
N ALA A 344 7.46 6.27 15.91
CA ALA A 344 7.53 7.60 16.52
C ALA A 344 8.49 7.64 17.72
N ARG A 345 8.71 6.51 18.41
CA ARG A 345 9.65 6.43 19.55
C ARG A 345 11.09 6.38 19.10
N LEU A 346 11.36 5.75 17.95
CA LEU A 346 12.69 5.75 17.34
C LEU A 346 12.98 7.04 16.56
N GLY A 347 11.95 7.83 16.26
CA GLY A 347 12.08 9.01 15.42
C GLY A 347 12.47 8.63 13.99
N CYS A 348 11.85 7.57 13.45
CA CYS A 348 12.19 7.02 12.15
C CYS A 348 10.97 6.84 11.24
N LEU A 349 11.12 7.28 9.99
CA LEU A 349 10.21 7.04 8.88
C LEU A 349 10.93 6.19 7.83
N TRP A 350 10.28 5.12 7.38
CA TRP A 350 10.77 4.23 6.33
C TRP A 350 9.73 4.07 5.21
N ARG A 351 10.21 3.66 4.04
CA ARG A 351 9.38 3.04 3.00
C ARG A 351 9.70 1.56 2.88
N ILE A 352 8.70 0.75 2.57
CA ILE A 352 8.89 -0.67 2.26
C ILE A 352 9.25 -0.81 0.78
N ARG A 353 10.19 -1.71 0.48
CA ARG A 353 10.58 -2.04 -0.89
C ARG A 353 10.65 -3.55 -1.08
N LEU A 354 10.34 -4.01 -2.30
CA LEU A 354 10.64 -5.37 -2.73
C LEU A 354 12.15 -5.52 -2.98
N ILE A 355 12.66 -6.73 -2.76
CA ILE A 355 13.97 -7.18 -3.23
C ILE A 355 13.71 -8.19 -4.35
N PRO A 356 13.76 -7.79 -5.64
CA PRO A 356 13.37 -8.67 -6.74
C PRO A 356 14.16 -9.98 -6.81
N SER A 357 15.47 -9.94 -6.53
CA SER A 357 16.33 -11.12 -6.51
C SER A 357 15.93 -12.12 -5.41
N GLY A 358 15.65 -11.63 -4.21
CA GLY A 358 15.17 -12.46 -3.09
C GLY A 358 13.75 -12.99 -3.31
N LEU A 359 12.89 -12.21 -3.98
CA LEU A 359 11.55 -12.65 -4.37
C LEU A 359 11.62 -13.81 -5.38
N ALA A 360 12.40 -13.68 -6.45
CA ALA A 360 12.56 -14.71 -7.47
C ALA A 360 13.07 -16.04 -6.89
N HIS A 361 14.03 -15.96 -5.96
CA HIS A 361 14.52 -17.12 -5.22
C HIS A 361 13.44 -17.78 -4.37
N SER A 362 12.63 -16.97 -3.68
CA SER A 362 11.56 -17.44 -2.80
C SER A 362 10.41 -18.10 -3.57
N VAL A 363 10.02 -17.57 -4.73
CA VAL A 363 9.00 -18.18 -5.60
C VAL A 363 9.45 -19.55 -6.11
N SER A 364 10.70 -19.65 -6.58
CA SER A 364 11.29 -20.91 -7.09
C SER A 364 11.32 -22.02 -6.04
N ARG A 365 11.61 -21.68 -4.78
CA ARG A 365 11.59 -22.64 -3.67
C ARG A 365 10.18 -23.17 -3.39
N ASN A 366 9.18 -22.29 -3.47
CA ASN A 366 7.80 -22.66 -3.23
C ASN A 366 7.21 -23.54 -4.33
N SER A 367 7.51 -23.27 -5.60
CA SER A 367 7.09 -24.16 -6.69
C SER A 367 7.73 -25.54 -6.56
N ALA A 368 9.00 -25.62 -6.16
CA ALA A 368 9.68 -26.87 -5.85
C ALA A 368 9.01 -27.63 -4.68
N LEU A 369 8.66 -26.95 -3.58
CA LEU A 369 7.94 -27.55 -2.45
C LEU A 369 6.53 -28.02 -2.82
N LYS A 370 5.79 -27.25 -3.63
CA LYS A 370 4.49 -27.68 -4.20
C LYS A 370 4.67 -28.96 -5.03
N SER A 371 5.71 -29.03 -5.86
CA SER A 371 6.00 -30.22 -6.69
C SER A 371 6.41 -31.45 -5.87
N GLN A 372 7.13 -31.27 -4.76
CA GLN A 372 7.52 -32.36 -3.85
C GLN A 372 6.34 -32.85 -3.01
N SER A 373 5.46 -31.95 -2.57
CA SER A 373 4.23 -32.30 -1.86
C SER A 373 3.28 -33.12 -2.74
N VAL A 374 3.14 -32.74 -4.02
CA VAL A 374 2.38 -33.52 -5.01
C VAL A 374 3.02 -34.91 -5.20
N LYS A 375 4.34 -35.00 -5.37
CA LYS A 375 5.04 -36.30 -5.51
C LYS A 375 4.90 -37.21 -4.28
N ASN A 376 4.93 -36.65 -3.07
CA ASN A 376 4.73 -37.42 -1.84
C ASN A 376 3.27 -37.88 -1.66
N SER A 377 2.29 -37.14 -2.18
CA SER A 377 0.89 -37.57 -2.21
C SER A 377 0.60 -38.67 -3.26
N THR A 378 1.44 -38.80 -4.29
CA THR A 378 1.29 -39.83 -5.34
C THR A 378 2.00 -41.16 -5.00
N LEU A 379 2.80 -41.20 -3.93
CA LEU A 379 3.55 -42.38 -3.48
C LEU A 379 2.75 -43.36 -2.60
N LEU A 380 1.47 -43.10 -2.34
CA LEU A 380 0.62 -44.01 -1.54
C LEU A 380 -0.44 -44.79 -2.32
N GLN A 381 -0.58 -44.63 -3.64
CA GLN A 381 -1.44 -45.49 -4.43
C GLN A 381 -0.91 -45.66 -5.86
N ARG A 382 -0.37 -46.86 -6.16
CA ARG A 382 -0.57 -47.55 -7.45
C ARG A 382 0.06 -48.95 -7.42
N PRO A 383 -0.68 -50.02 -7.72
CA PRO A 383 -0.10 -51.23 -8.29
C PRO A 383 0.17 -51.02 -9.78
N ALA A 384 1.13 -51.80 -10.28
CA ALA A 384 1.68 -51.76 -11.62
C ALA A 384 0.69 -52.21 -12.72
N THR A 385 0.78 -51.57 -13.89
CA THR A 385 0.59 -52.22 -15.20
C THR A 385 1.22 -51.36 -16.31
N GLU A 386 2.01 -52.02 -17.16
CA GLU A 386 2.68 -51.50 -18.36
C GLU A 386 1.76 -51.46 -19.61
N ALA A 387 2.30 -50.86 -20.69
CA ALA A 387 1.87 -50.82 -22.11
C ALA A 387 1.02 -49.58 -22.50
N LEU A 388 1.23 -48.85 -23.61
CA LEU A 388 1.99 -49.00 -24.87
C LEU A 388 2.20 -47.61 -25.53
N MET A 389 3.17 -47.51 -26.46
CA MET A 389 3.63 -46.31 -27.19
C MET A 389 2.78 -45.91 -28.43
N ASP A 390 3.02 -44.67 -28.89
CA ASP A 390 2.84 -44.07 -30.25
C ASP A 390 1.41 -43.65 -30.67
N GLU A 391 1.12 -42.56 -31.39
CA GLU A 391 1.86 -41.60 -32.23
C GLU A 391 0.90 -40.42 -32.55
N ARG A 392 1.37 -39.16 -32.71
CA ARG A 392 1.05 -38.19 -33.80
C ARG A 392 1.26 -36.71 -33.43
N ALA A 393 2.10 -36.09 -34.24
CA ALA A 393 2.40 -34.68 -34.34
C ALA A 393 1.53 -33.96 -35.41
N ASN A 394 1.52 -32.62 -35.32
CA ASN A 394 1.18 -31.61 -36.33
C ASN A 394 -0.29 -31.36 -36.70
N VAL A 395 -0.84 -30.25 -36.19
CA VAL A 395 -1.42 -29.15 -37.00
C VAL A 395 -1.11 -27.82 -36.29
N GLY A 396 -0.44 -26.90 -36.98
CA GLY A 396 -0.05 -25.60 -36.45
C GLY A 396 -0.35 -24.44 -37.40
N ARG A 397 -0.33 -23.24 -36.79
CA ARG A 397 -0.14 -21.90 -37.36
C ARG A 397 -1.32 -21.31 -38.15
N ASN A 398 -2.09 -20.41 -37.50
CA ASN A 398 -2.63 -19.15 -38.09
C ASN A 398 -3.52 -18.36 -37.11
N VAL A 399 -3.03 -17.98 -35.91
CA VAL A 399 -3.75 -17.06 -35.00
C VAL A 399 -2.85 -16.01 -34.32
N ALA A 400 -1.53 -16.01 -34.55
CA ALA A 400 -0.59 -15.24 -33.72
C ALA A 400 -0.20 -13.85 -34.24
N GLU A 401 -0.57 -13.45 -35.47
CA GLU A 401 0.00 -12.23 -36.07
C GLU A 401 -0.83 -10.96 -35.89
N THR A 402 -2.09 -11.04 -35.43
CA THR A 402 -2.96 -9.86 -35.35
C THR A 402 -2.87 -9.09 -34.03
N HIS A 403 -2.24 -9.64 -32.98
CA HIS A 403 -2.14 -9.00 -31.65
C HIS A 403 -0.82 -8.25 -31.39
N ILE A 404 0.15 -8.34 -32.29
CA ILE A 404 1.51 -7.79 -32.07
C ILE A 404 1.57 -6.26 -32.29
N HIS A 405 0.65 -5.68 -33.05
CA HIS A 405 0.77 -4.26 -33.42
C HIS A 405 0.27 -3.23 -32.38
N GLN A 406 -0.25 -3.67 -31.22
CA GLN A 406 -0.75 -2.76 -30.17
C GLN A 406 0.12 -2.73 -28.90
N ALA A 407 1.19 -3.53 -28.79
CA ALA A 407 2.01 -3.64 -27.58
C ALA A 407 3.29 -2.77 -27.59
N GLN A 408 3.50 -1.93 -28.60
CA GLN A 408 4.78 -1.24 -28.83
C GLN A 408 4.93 0.15 -28.17
N THR A 409 4.07 0.52 -27.22
CA THR A 409 4.22 1.81 -26.52
C THR A 409 4.04 1.62 -25.03
N SER A 410 5.12 1.87 -24.26
CA SER A 410 5.27 1.86 -22.79
C SER A 410 5.83 0.58 -22.13
N LEU A 411 7.10 0.25 -22.42
CA LEU A 411 7.89 -0.59 -21.51
C LEU A 411 8.32 0.22 -20.28
N ASN A 412 7.52 0.12 -19.22
CA ASN A 412 7.81 0.65 -17.88
C ASN A 412 8.41 -0.45 -17.00
N LEU A 413 9.21 -0.09 -15.99
CA LEU A 413 9.78 -0.97 -14.94
C LEU A 413 8.73 -1.94 -14.33
N LYS A 414 7.45 -1.53 -14.34
CA LYS A 414 6.25 -2.29 -13.95
C LYS A 414 6.09 -3.64 -14.66
N CYS A 415 6.53 -3.77 -15.92
CA CYS A 415 6.48 -5.03 -16.66
C CYS A 415 7.55 -6.03 -16.20
N TYR A 416 8.68 -5.56 -15.66
CA TYR A 416 9.81 -6.43 -15.32
C TYR A 416 9.50 -7.32 -14.10
N ASN A 417 9.02 -6.75 -12.99
CA ASN A 417 8.70 -7.53 -11.79
C ASN A 417 7.54 -8.52 -12.03
N ARG A 418 6.55 -8.11 -12.84
CA ARG A 418 5.44 -8.97 -13.25
C ARG A 418 5.89 -10.09 -14.17
N CYS A 419 6.75 -9.78 -15.15
CA CYS A 419 7.40 -10.80 -15.96
C CYS A 419 8.19 -11.75 -15.05
N LEU A 420 9.02 -11.27 -14.13
CA LEU A 420 9.81 -12.13 -13.25
C LEU A 420 8.96 -13.14 -12.48
N ILE A 421 7.82 -12.73 -11.91
CA ILE A 421 6.90 -13.63 -11.19
C ILE A 421 6.26 -14.65 -12.16
N TYR A 422 5.75 -14.19 -13.30
CA TYR A 422 5.07 -15.05 -14.29
C TYR A 422 6.05 -16.02 -14.99
N PHE A 423 7.28 -15.57 -15.27
CA PHE A 423 8.37 -16.34 -15.88
C PHE A 423 8.93 -17.41 -14.93
N VAL A 424 8.98 -17.14 -13.61
CA VAL A 424 9.43 -18.14 -12.61
C VAL A 424 8.34 -19.17 -12.30
N GLN A 425 7.06 -18.82 -12.41
CA GLN A 425 5.96 -19.76 -12.16
C GLN A 425 5.71 -20.74 -13.33
N ASN A 426 6.01 -20.37 -14.57
CA ASN A 426 5.70 -21.18 -15.77
C ASN A 426 6.94 -21.73 -16.48
N THR A 427 7.75 -22.57 -15.80
CA THR A 427 8.88 -23.27 -16.45
C THR A 427 8.48 -24.66 -16.97
N VAL A 428 7.75 -24.71 -18.09
CA VAL A 428 8.01 -25.64 -19.21
C VAL A 428 7.65 -24.89 -20.49
N CYS A 429 8.62 -24.76 -21.40
CA CYS A 429 8.59 -24.04 -22.68
C CYS A 429 8.81 -22.51 -22.59
N ILE A 430 9.97 -22.04 -23.07
CA ILE A 430 10.09 -21.31 -24.35
C ILE A 430 11.55 -20.86 -24.53
N TYR A 431 12.23 -21.51 -25.48
CA TYR A 431 13.58 -21.20 -25.95
C TYR A 431 13.56 -20.27 -27.20
N MET A 432 12.49 -19.49 -27.40
CA MET A 432 12.30 -18.74 -28.67
C MET A 432 12.05 -17.23 -28.52
N PHE A 433 12.01 -16.66 -27.32
CA PHE A 433 11.65 -15.25 -27.15
C PHE A 433 12.84 -14.28 -27.06
N ILE A 434 14.07 -14.77 -26.85
CA ILE A 434 15.24 -13.92 -26.55
C ILE A 434 16.12 -13.63 -27.79
N SER A 435 15.85 -14.24 -28.95
CA SER A 435 16.66 -14.00 -30.17
C SER A 435 16.21 -12.81 -31.03
N GLY A 436 15.30 -11.94 -30.57
CA GLY A 436 14.66 -10.92 -31.40
C GLY A 436 14.66 -9.47 -30.91
N LEU A 437 15.08 -9.18 -29.68
CA LEU A 437 15.04 -7.82 -29.12
C LEU A 437 16.46 -7.34 -28.80
N SER A 438 17.13 -6.84 -29.83
CA SER A 438 18.39 -6.11 -29.71
C SER A 438 18.13 -4.62 -29.92
N VAL A 439 18.85 -3.82 -29.13
CA VAL A 439 19.07 -2.37 -29.20
C VAL A 439 18.16 -1.52 -28.28
N ILE A 440 18.84 -0.92 -27.28
CA ILE A 440 18.47 0.17 -26.33
C ILE A 440 18.37 -0.29 -24.86
N CYS A 441 19.54 -0.38 -24.22
CA CYS A 441 19.87 0.02 -22.83
C CYS A 441 21.17 -0.69 -22.40
N GLN A 442 22.31 -0.23 -22.91
CA GLN A 442 23.63 -0.65 -22.42
C GLN A 442 24.23 0.50 -21.62
N GLN A 443 24.31 0.36 -20.30
CA GLN A 443 25.57 0.63 -19.58
C GLN A 443 25.65 0.03 -18.17
N GLU A 444 24.55 -0.37 -17.52
CA GLU A 444 24.59 -1.13 -16.25
C GLU A 444 23.94 -2.53 -16.31
N ILE A 445 23.28 -2.87 -17.42
CA ILE A 445 22.61 -4.17 -17.64
C ILE A 445 23.53 -5.19 -18.35
N GLY A 446 24.63 -4.74 -18.96
CA GLY A 446 25.53 -5.57 -19.77
C GLY A 446 26.27 -6.64 -18.97
N GLU A 447 26.84 -6.29 -17.81
CA GLU A 447 27.72 -7.19 -17.06
C GLU A 447 26.98 -8.40 -16.45
N GLN A 448 25.71 -8.24 -16.05
CA GLN A 448 24.90 -9.35 -15.53
C GLN A 448 24.35 -10.25 -16.65
N CYS A 449 24.02 -9.69 -17.82
CA CYS A 449 23.58 -10.47 -18.98
C CYS A 449 24.73 -11.27 -19.60
N ASP A 450 25.93 -10.69 -19.70
CA ASP A 450 27.10 -11.35 -20.27
C ASP A 450 27.56 -12.54 -19.43
N SER A 451 27.45 -12.44 -18.08
CA SER A 451 27.70 -13.57 -17.18
C SER A 451 26.73 -14.74 -17.38
N TYR A 452 25.48 -14.47 -17.78
CA TYR A 452 24.47 -15.49 -18.07
C TYR A 452 24.69 -16.15 -19.44
N VAL A 453 25.18 -15.40 -20.42
CA VAL A 453 25.48 -15.89 -21.78
C VAL A 453 26.73 -16.76 -21.81
N GLU A 454 27.80 -16.37 -21.09
CA GLU A 454 29.02 -17.17 -20.93
C GLU A 454 28.75 -18.53 -20.27
N TYR A 455 27.88 -18.56 -19.26
CA TYR A 455 27.47 -19.77 -18.55
C TYR A 455 26.74 -20.77 -19.47
N TYR A 456 25.82 -20.30 -20.29
CA TYR A 456 25.10 -21.17 -21.24
C TYR A 456 25.98 -21.65 -22.40
N LYS A 457 26.96 -20.85 -22.84
CA LYS A 457 27.96 -21.29 -23.82
C LYS A 457 28.82 -22.44 -23.28
N ARG A 458 29.19 -22.41 -22.00
CA ARG A 458 29.91 -23.51 -21.32
C ARG A 458 29.07 -24.78 -21.20
N LEU A 459 27.79 -24.64 -20.88
CA LEU A 459 26.85 -25.77 -20.76
C LEU A 459 26.59 -26.48 -22.09
N MET A 460 26.66 -25.75 -23.21
CA MET A 460 26.49 -26.28 -24.57
C MET A 460 27.79 -26.84 -25.16
N SER A 461 28.96 -26.60 -24.53
CA SER A 461 30.25 -27.16 -24.96
C SER A 461 30.62 -28.47 -24.24
N GLU A 462 29.84 -28.88 -23.24
CA GLU A 462 30.03 -30.15 -22.48
C GLU A 462 28.92 -31.20 -22.77
N GLN A 463 28.17 -31.02 -23.86
CA GLN A 463 27.41 -32.09 -24.55
C GLN A 463 28.11 -32.43 -25.86
#